data_AF-A0A1I2UUI9-F1
#
_entry.id   AF-A0A1I2UUI9-F1
#
_cell.length_a   1.000
_cell.length_b   1.000
_cell.length_c   1.000
_cell.angle_alpha   90.00
_cell.angle_beta   90.00
_cell.angle_gamma   90.00
#
_symmetry.space_group_name_H-M   'P 1'
#
loop_
_entity.id
_entity.type
_entity.pdbx_description
1 polymer ?
#
loop_
_entity_poly.entity_id
_entity_poly.type
_entity_poly.pdbx_seq_one_letter_code
_entity_poly.pdbx_strand_id
1 'polypeptide(L)'
;MTAALSDRQRIELALPAYLLFVLTSAPGIFTPHDSTQMDRAEADISGLCTQLRLVSLEPFADLTPKKRDALVRRLQRIAKVEVAQWKDQSAILVMLKLRIFLDELINRQIVILWEGTPMDWAIRQLTSMSKHGFDEPELVALAHAQAAEMLISFQKEGFYLPVFAGKFSNSQEVD
;
A
#
# COMPACT_ATOMS: atom_id res chain seq x y z
N MET A 1 -20.80 16.79 -5.80
CA MET A 1 -21.20 15.48 -5.25
C MET A 1 -20.11 14.49 -5.59
N THR A 2 -19.23 14.16 -4.63
CA THR A 2 -18.26 13.07 -4.80
C THR A 2 -19.05 11.75 -4.86
N ALA A 3 -18.91 11.00 -5.95
CA ALA A 3 -19.56 9.70 -6.08
C ALA A 3 -19.11 8.79 -4.91
N ALA A 4 -20.06 8.11 -4.27
CA ALA A 4 -19.75 7.20 -3.18
C ALA A 4 -18.86 6.06 -3.69
N LEU A 5 -17.75 5.80 -3.00
CA LEU A 5 -16.81 4.74 -3.37
C LEU A 5 -17.49 3.37 -3.33
N SER A 6 -17.27 2.56 -4.38
CA SER A 6 -17.67 1.16 -4.40
C SER A 6 -16.87 0.33 -3.39
N ASP A 7 -17.42 -0.81 -2.97
CA ASP A 7 -16.73 -1.74 -2.05
C ASP A 7 -15.36 -2.18 -2.57
N ARG A 8 -15.22 -2.30 -3.90
CA ARG A 8 -13.95 -2.59 -4.56
C ARG A 8 -12.96 -1.44 -4.38
N GLN A 9 -13.34 -0.22 -4.74
CA GLN A 9 -12.48 0.97 -4.64
C GLN A 9 -12.02 1.21 -3.20
N ARG A 10 -12.89 0.95 -2.22
CA ARG A 10 -12.52 1.08 -0.80
C ARG A 10 -11.43 0.10 -0.41
N ILE A 11 -11.47 -1.14 -0.93
CA ILE A 11 -10.41 -2.12 -0.72
C ILE A 11 -9.12 -1.71 -1.45
N GLU A 12 -9.22 -1.22 -2.69
CA GLU A 12 -8.07 -0.71 -3.46
C GLU A 12 -7.35 0.42 -2.72
N LEU A 13 -8.09 1.34 -2.10
CA LEU A 13 -7.51 2.44 -1.33
C LEU A 13 -6.92 1.97 0.00
N ALA A 14 -7.53 0.98 0.65
CA ALA A 14 -7.09 0.49 1.96
C ALA A 14 -5.87 -0.45 1.90
N LEU A 15 -5.75 -1.22 0.82
CA LEU A 15 -4.81 -2.33 0.73
C LEU A 15 -3.32 -1.93 0.83
N PRO A 16 -2.83 -0.86 0.17
CA PRO A 16 -1.42 -0.47 0.27
C PRO A 16 -1.00 -0.12 1.71
N ALA A 17 -1.80 0.71 2.39
CA ALA A 17 -1.57 1.08 3.79
C ALA A 17 -1.65 -0.13 4.72
N TYR A 18 -2.58 -1.06 4.45
CA TYR A 18 -2.71 -2.29 5.24
C TYR A 18 -1.50 -3.21 5.09
N LEU A 19 -0.95 -3.38 3.89
CA LEU A 19 0.25 -4.21 3.67
C LEU A 19 1.47 -3.61 4.36
N LEU A 20 1.65 -2.29 4.27
CA LEU A 20 2.70 -1.57 5.01
C LEU A 20 2.51 -1.71 6.53
N PHE A 21 1.28 -1.65 7.03
CA PHE A 21 0.97 -1.92 8.45
C PHE A 21 1.38 -3.35 8.86
N VAL A 22 1.06 -4.36 8.06
CA VAL A 22 1.43 -5.76 8.37
C VAL A 22 2.95 -5.94 8.39
N LEU A 23 3.67 -5.33 7.44
CA LEU A 23 5.13 -5.38 7.40
C LEU A 23 5.74 -4.65 8.61
N THR A 24 5.32 -3.42 8.89
CA THR A 24 5.86 -2.59 9.99
C THR A 24 5.59 -3.16 11.37
N SER A 25 4.49 -3.88 11.55
CA SER A 25 4.12 -4.53 12.81
C SER A 25 4.83 -5.87 13.04
N ALA A 26 5.54 -6.41 12.04
CA ALA A 26 6.28 -7.65 12.22
C ALA A 26 7.57 -7.40 13.03
N PRO A 27 7.90 -8.29 14.00
CA PRO A 27 9.09 -8.13 14.84
C PRO A 27 10.39 -8.13 14.02
N GLY A 28 11.33 -7.26 14.40
CA GLY A 28 12.68 -7.26 13.84
C GLY A 28 12.82 -6.68 12.43
N ILE A 29 11.72 -6.23 11.81
CA ILE A 29 11.76 -5.58 10.49
C ILE A 29 12.53 -4.25 10.54
N PHE A 30 12.28 -3.47 11.58
CA PHE A 30 13.02 -2.25 11.87
C PHE A 30 13.82 -2.47 13.14
N THR A 31 15.14 -2.42 13.01
CA THR A 31 16.06 -2.45 14.14
C THR A 31 17.01 -1.27 13.99
N PRO A 32 17.18 -0.44 15.04
CA PRO A 32 18.13 0.65 14.97
C PRO A 32 19.54 0.07 14.88
N HIS A 33 20.39 0.69 14.05
CA HIS A 33 21.81 0.35 14.01
C HIS A 33 22.48 0.55 15.38
N ASP A 34 22.05 1.57 16.12
CA ASP A 34 22.55 1.91 17.45
C ASP A 34 21.55 1.47 18.52
N SER A 35 21.98 0.56 19.41
CA SER A 35 21.13 0.01 20.46
C SER A 35 20.68 1.04 21.49
N THR A 36 21.37 2.18 21.61
CA THR A 36 20.96 3.27 22.50
C THR A 36 19.72 4.01 22.00
N GLN A 37 19.30 3.77 20.76
CA GLN A 37 18.12 4.36 20.14
C GLN A 37 16.89 3.43 20.16
N MET A 38 16.96 2.30 20.88
CA MET A 38 15.89 1.30 20.88
C MET A 38 14.54 1.88 21.30
N ASP A 39 14.47 2.59 22.43
CA ASP A 39 13.22 3.18 22.93
C ASP A 39 12.59 4.17 21.93
N ARG A 40 13.43 4.96 21.25
CA ARG A 40 12.98 5.88 20.21
C ARG A 40 12.48 5.12 18.98
N ALA A 41 13.21 4.11 18.53
CA ALA A 41 12.80 3.27 17.41
C ALA A 41 11.47 2.57 17.68
N GLU A 42 11.26 2.05 18.89
CA GLU A 42 9.99 1.45 19.31
C GLU A 42 8.83 2.48 19.26
N ALA A 43 9.06 3.69 19.75
CA ALA A 43 8.07 4.77 19.70
C ALA A 43 7.73 5.16 18.24
N ASP A 44 8.74 5.30 17.38
CA ASP A 44 8.58 5.64 15.96
C ASP A 44 7.82 4.52 15.21
N ILE A 45 8.17 3.24 15.44
CA ILE A 45 7.48 2.07 14.88
C ILE A 45 6.03 2.03 15.33
N SER A 46 5.76 2.25 16.62
CA SER A 46 4.41 2.27 17.19
C SER A 46 3.55 3.40 16.59
N GLY A 47 4.12 4.60 16.45
CA GLY A 47 3.48 5.74 15.80
C GLY A 47 3.15 5.43 14.33
N LEU A 48 4.11 4.85 13.60
CA LEU A 48 3.94 4.44 12.22
C LEU A 48 2.83 3.39 12.05
N CYS A 49 2.85 2.34 12.87
CA CYS A 49 1.82 1.30 12.88
C CYS A 49 0.43 1.90 13.13
N THR A 50 0.33 2.85 14.06
CA THR A 50 -0.93 3.54 14.38
C THR A 50 -1.46 4.30 13.17
N GLN A 51 -0.61 5.10 12.50
CA GLN A 51 -1.03 5.88 11.34
C GLN A 51 -1.41 4.99 10.15
N LEU A 52 -0.59 3.99 9.82
CA LEU A 52 -0.89 3.06 8.72
C LEU A 52 -2.18 2.29 8.96
N ARG A 53 -2.44 1.88 10.21
CA ARG A 53 -3.70 1.25 10.59
C ARG A 53 -4.87 2.20 10.38
N LEU A 54 -4.76 3.46 10.81
CA LEU A 54 -5.82 4.46 10.62
C LEU A 54 -6.12 4.69 9.14
N VAL A 55 -5.08 4.93 8.32
CA VAL A 55 -5.22 5.10 6.87
C VAL A 55 -5.87 3.89 6.22
N SER A 56 -5.48 2.67 6.62
CA SER A 56 -6.07 1.45 6.05
C SER A 56 -7.56 1.28 6.36
N LEU A 57 -8.10 2.02 7.34
CA LEU A 57 -9.50 1.95 7.75
C LEU A 57 -10.33 3.16 7.31
N GLU A 58 -9.68 4.27 6.95
CA GLU A 58 -10.33 5.50 6.48
C GLU A 58 -11.30 5.27 5.31
N PRO A 59 -11.00 4.43 4.30
CA PRO A 59 -11.93 4.13 3.21
C PRO A 59 -13.23 3.42 3.64
N PHE A 60 -13.38 3.07 4.92
CA PHE A 60 -14.58 2.42 5.45
C PHE A 60 -15.29 3.25 6.53
N ALA A 61 -14.83 4.48 6.81
CA ALA A 61 -15.26 5.27 7.97
C ALA A 61 -16.74 5.66 7.96
N ASP A 62 -17.33 5.87 6.77
CA ASP A 62 -18.74 6.23 6.55
C ASP A 62 -19.69 5.03 6.50
N LEU A 63 -19.17 3.80 6.58
CA LEU A 63 -19.98 2.59 6.47
C LEU A 63 -20.64 2.21 7.79
N THR A 64 -21.80 1.55 7.70
CA THR A 64 -22.42 0.92 8.88
C THR A 64 -21.46 -0.13 9.48
N PRO A 65 -21.49 -0.37 10.81
CA PRO A 65 -20.57 -1.30 11.46
C PRO A 65 -20.53 -2.69 10.81
N LYS A 66 -21.71 -3.24 10.47
CA LYS A 66 -21.82 -4.54 9.80
C LYS A 66 -21.10 -4.58 8.45
N LYS A 67 -21.24 -3.53 7.64
CA LYS A 67 -20.63 -3.45 6.31
C LYS A 67 -19.12 -3.21 6.41
N ARG A 68 -18.71 -2.29 7.31
CA ARG A 68 -17.30 -2.05 7.63
C ARG A 68 -16.59 -3.34 8.00
N ASP A 69 -17.12 -4.11 8.94
CA ASP A 69 -16.48 -5.34 9.42
C ASP A 69 -16.40 -6.42 8.32
N ALA A 70 -17.39 -6.48 7.42
CA ALA A 70 -17.35 -7.39 6.28
C ALA A 70 -16.23 -7.02 5.29
N LEU A 71 -16.06 -5.73 4.99
CA LEU A 71 -15.00 -5.27 4.08
C LEU A 71 -13.61 -5.37 4.71
N VAL A 72 -13.46 -5.08 6.00
CA VAL A 72 -12.19 -5.28 6.72
C VAL A 72 -11.77 -6.75 6.69
N ARG A 73 -12.68 -7.70 6.90
CA ARG A 73 -12.37 -9.14 6.76
C ARG A 73 -11.96 -9.51 5.34
N ARG A 74 -12.58 -8.89 4.33
CA ARG A 74 -12.22 -9.12 2.93
C ARG A 74 -10.82 -8.57 2.63
N LEU A 75 -10.51 -7.36 3.08
CA LEU A 75 -9.18 -6.75 2.99
C LEU A 75 -8.12 -7.66 3.63
N GLN A 76 -8.35 -8.11 4.86
CA GLN A 76 -7.45 -9.02 5.59
C GLN A 76 -7.21 -10.33 4.82
N ARG A 77 -8.25 -10.90 4.21
CA ARG A 77 -8.13 -12.13 3.41
C ARG A 77 -7.25 -11.92 2.19
N ILE A 78 -7.44 -10.82 1.46
CA ILE A 78 -6.64 -10.48 0.28
C ILE A 78 -5.18 -10.27 0.69
N ALA A 79 -4.95 -9.46 1.72
CA ALA A 79 -3.62 -9.19 2.23
C ALA A 79 -2.91 -10.45 2.72
N LYS A 80 -3.62 -11.39 3.35
CA LYS A 80 -3.04 -12.66 3.81
C LYS A 80 -2.43 -13.49 2.66
N VAL A 81 -3.03 -13.46 1.46
CA VAL A 81 -2.50 -14.16 0.29
C VAL A 81 -1.17 -13.55 -0.16
N GLU A 82 -1.06 -12.22 -0.13
CA GLU A 82 0.19 -11.52 -0.45
C GLU A 82 1.26 -11.75 0.64
N VAL A 83 0.89 -11.59 1.92
CA VAL A 83 1.80 -11.76 3.06
C VAL A 83 2.39 -13.17 3.13
N ALA A 84 1.62 -14.20 2.71
CA ALA A 84 2.13 -15.56 2.65
C ALA A 84 3.35 -15.74 1.72
N GLN A 85 3.50 -14.86 0.72
CA GLN A 85 4.62 -14.89 -0.23
C GLN A 85 5.89 -14.24 0.33
N TRP A 86 5.82 -13.60 1.50
CA TRP A 86 6.95 -12.84 2.07
C TRP A 86 7.89 -13.71 2.91
N LYS A 87 7.50 -14.94 3.26
CA LYS A 87 8.18 -15.78 4.26
C LYS A 87 9.68 -15.98 3.96
N ASP A 88 10.03 -16.10 2.68
CA ASP A 88 11.40 -16.38 2.24
C ASP A 88 12.09 -15.13 1.65
N GLN A 89 11.49 -13.95 1.82
CA GLN A 89 12.00 -12.67 1.32
C GLN A 89 12.63 -11.85 2.44
N SER A 90 13.68 -11.10 2.13
CA SER A 90 14.26 -10.15 3.09
C SER A 90 13.28 -9.01 3.36
N ALA A 91 13.27 -8.51 4.60
CA ALA A 91 12.41 -7.39 5.01
C ALA A 91 12.57 -6.16 4.10
N ILE A 92 13.81 -5.87 3.69
CA ILE A 92 14.14 -4.75 2.82
C ILE A 92 13.58 -4.93 1.40
N LEU A 93 13.63 -6.15 0.85
CA LEU A 93 13.03 -6.45 -0.45
C LEU A 93 11.52 -6.25 -0.41
N VAL A 94 10.85 -6.76 0.63
CA VAL A 94 9.40 -6.59 0.80
C VAL A 94 9.05 -5.11 0.94
N MET A 95 9.83 -4.35 1.71
CA MET A 95 9.63 -2.90 1.85
C MET A 95 9.76 -2.16 0.53
N LEU A 96 10.85 -2.40 -0.22
CA LEU A 96 11.08 -1.83 -1.54
C LEU A 96 9.95 -2.16 -2.50
N LYS A 97 9.54 -3.42 -2.56
CA LYS A 97 8.41 -3.90 -3.36
C LYS A 97 7.12 -3.13 -3.03
N LEU A 98 6.78 -3.00 -1.75
CA LEU A 98 5.56 -2.30 -1.33
C LEU A 98 5.63 -0.79 -1.62
N ARG A 99 6.80 -0.18 -1.52
CA ARG A 99 7.01 1.23 -1.88
C ARG A 99 6.84 1.45 -3.38
N ILE A 100 7.50 0.65 -4.21
CA ILE A 100 7.38 0.71 -5.68
C ILE A 100 5.93 0.45 -6.11
N PHE A 101 5.25 -0.51 -5.48
CA PHE A 101 3.84 -0.76 -5.72
C PHE A 101 2.98 0.46 -5.42
N LEU A 102 3.21 1.15 -4.29
CA LEU A 102 2.51 2.39 -3.97
C LEU A 102 2.80 3.50 -4.98
N ASP A 103 4.07 3.67 -5.38
CA ASP A 103 4.46 4.66 -6.39
C ASP A 103 3.75 4.40 -7.73
N GLU A 104 3.61 3.14 -8.14
CA GLU A 104 2.81 2.75 -9.31
C GLU A 104 1.34 3.15 -9.17
N LEU A 105 0.72 2.96 -8.00
CA LEU A 105 -0.67 3.38 -7.76
C LEU A 105 -0.84 4.89 -7.79
N ILE A 106 0.15 5.65 -7.30
CA ILE A 106 0.16 7.11 -7.35
C ILE A 106 0.31 7.60 -8.79
N ASN A 107 1.24 7.03 -9.55
CA ASN A 107 1.46 7.36 -10.96
C ASN A 107 0.22 7.08 -11.82
N ARG A 108 -0.57 6.07 -11.44
CA ARG A 108 -1.85 5.73 -12.07
C ARG A 108 -3.04 6.54 -11.54
N GLN A 109 -2.81 7.49 -10.63
CA GLN A 109 -3.82 8.31 -9.97
C GLN A 109 -4.92 7.50 -9.24
N ILE A 110 -4.59 6.28 -8.82
CA ILE A 110 -5.48 5.42 -8.05
C ILE A 110 -5.47 5.86 -6.58
N VAL A 111 -4.28 6.18 -6.06
CA VAL A 111 -4.08 6.75 -4.72
C VAL A 111 -3.50 8.15 -4.90
N ILE A 112 -4.07 9.13 -4.21
CA ILE A 112 -3.51 10.50 -4.19
C ILE A 112 -2.97 10.75 -2.78
N LEU A 113 -1.66 10.95 -2.68
CA LEU A 113 -1.00 11.37 -1.44
C LEU A 113 -1.04 12.89 -1.36
N TRP A 114 -2.08 13.44 -0.73
CA TRP A 114 -2.07 14.87 -0.39
C TRP A 114 -1.05 15.12 0.72
N GLU A 115 -0.30 16.22 0.59
CA GLU A 115 0.66 16.63 1.61
C GLU A 115 -0.03 16.81 2.97
N GLY A 116 0.60 16.29 4.03
CA GLY A 116 0.09 16.37 5.39
C GLY A 116 -0.99 15.33 5.72
N THR A 117 -1.36 14.46 4.78
CA THR A 117 -2.21 13.30 5.10
C THR A 117 -1.46 12.30 5.97
N PRO A 118 -2.18 11.49 6.77
CA PRO A 118 -1.56 10.40 7.53
C PRO A 118 -0.76 9.42 6.65
N MET A 119 -1.17 9.23 5.39
CA MET A 119 -0.41 8.42 4.43
C MET A 119 0.87 9.10 3.97
N ASP A 120 0.85 10.41 3.62
CA ASP A 120 2.08 11.17 3.32
C ASP A 120 3.06 11.14 4.51
N TRP A 121 2.57 11.37 5.73
CA TRP A 121 3.41 11.27 6.93
C TRP A 121 4.00 9.85 7.09
N ALA A 122 3.19 8.80 6.94
CA ALA A 122 3.66 7.42 7.09
C ALA A 122 4.75 7.07 6.06
N ILE A 123 4.62 7.53 4.81
CA ILE A 123 5.62 7.31 3.76
C ILE A 123 6.92 8.09 4.04
N ARG A 124 6.82 9.33 4.53
CA ARG A 124 8.01 10.09 4.96
C ARG A 124 8.75 9.38 6.11
N GLN A 125 8.02 8.89 7.10
CA GLN A 125 8.61 8.12 8.21
C GLN A 125 9.25 6.82 7.74
N LEU A 126 8.53 6.02 6.93
CA LEU A 126 9.04 4.78 6.33
C LEU A 126 10.35 5.03 5.57
N THR A 127 10.40 6.10 4.76
CA THR A 127 11.59 6.47 4.01
C THR A 127 12.75 6.85 4.94
N SER A 128 12.48 7.62 5.99
CA SER A 128 13.50 8.00 6.98
C SER A 128 14.08 6.80 7.73
N MET A 129 13.23 5.82 8.08
CA MET A 129 13.66 4.60 8.77
C MET A 129 14.41 3.61 7.86
N SER A 130 14.37 3.83 6.54
CA SER A 130 14.84 2.91 5.50
C SER A 130 16.15 3.37 4.84
N LYS A 131 16.97 4.16 5.55
CA LYS A 131 18.10 4.91 4.99
C LYS A 131 19.22 4.06 4.34
N HIS A 132 19.25 2.75 4.56
CA HIS A 132 20.29 1.86 4.06
C HIS A 132 19.70 0.69 3.26
N GLY A 133 20.27 0.42 2.08
CA GLY A 133 19.95 -0.73 1.23
C GLY A 133 18.91 -0.50 0.13
N PHE A 134 18.42 0.73 -0.05
CA PHE A 134 17.54 1.10 -1.17
C PHE A 134 18.30 1.40 -2.46
N ASP A 135 19.62 1.53 -2.38
CA ASP A 135 20.47 1.94 -3.49
C ASP A 135 21.17 0.76 -4.18
N GLU A 136 20.89 -0.48 -3.76
CA GLU A 136 21.46 -1.69 -4.38
C GLU A 136 20.72 -2.00 -5.69
N PRO A 137 21.36 -1.86 -6.87
CA PRO A 137 20.64 -1.91 -8.14
C PRO A 137 19.94 -3.25 -8.41
N GLU A 138 20.57 -4.36 -8.03
CA GLU A 138 20.00 -5.71 -8.20
C GLU A 138 18.75 -5.92 -7.34
N LEU A 139 18.80 -5.46 -6.09
CA LEU A 139 17.67 -5.51 -5.16
C LEU A 139 16.50 -4.65 -5.66
N VAL A 140 16.79 -3.44 -6.15
CA VAL A 140 15.79 -2.53 -6.72
C VAL A 140 15.13 -3.14 -7.97
N ALA A 141 15.92 -3.71 -8.88
CA ALA A 141 15.39 -4.37 -10.07
C ALA A 141 14.48 -5.56 -9.72
N LEU A 142 14.86 -6.37 -8.73
CA LEU A 142 14.04 -7.46 -8.23
C LEU A 142 12.73 -6.95 -7.58
N ALA A 143 12.82 -5.89 -6.78
CA ALA A 143 11.65 -5.27 -6.16
C ALA A 143 10.66 -4.73 -7.21
N HIS A 144 11.14 -4.13 -8.29
CA HIS A 144 10.31 -3.70 -9.42
C HIS A 144 9.57 -4.88 -10.07
N ALA A 145 10.29 -5.97 -10.37
CA ALA A 145 9.69 -7.16 -10.96
C ALA A 145 8.58 -7.74 -10.05
N GLN A 146 8.86 -7.89 -8.76
CA GLN A 146 7.89 -8.41 -7.81
C GLN A 146 6.69 -7.47 -7.58
N ALA A 147 6.90 -6.15 -7.61
CA ALA A 147 5.81 -5.17 -7.50
C ALA A 147 4.88 -5.24 -8.72
N ALA A 148 5.45 -5.43 -9.92
CA ALA A 148 4.68 -5.62 -11.14
C ALA A 148 3.88 -6.94 -11.11
N GLU A 149 4.49 -8.04 -10.67
CA GLU A 149 3.79 -9.33 -10.49
C GLU A 149 2.65 -9.24 -9.47
N MET A 150 2.88 -8.56 -8.35
CA MET A 150 1.88 -8.28 -7.32
C MET A 150 0.70 -7.48 -7.89
N LEU A 151 0.96 -6.43 -8.68
CA LEU A 151 -0.08 -5.67 -9.36
C LEU A 151 -0.87 -6.53 -10.35
N ILE A 152 -0.20 -7.35 -11.17
CA ILE A 152 -0.85 -8.28 -12.10
C ILE A 152 -1.73 -9.28 -11.35
N SER A 153 -1.26 -9.79 -10.21
CA SER A 153 -2.03 -10.70 -9.36
C SER A 153 -3.32 -10.04 -8.86
N PHE A 154 -3.23 -8.82 -8.34
CA PHE A 154 -4.42 -8.06 -7.92
C PHE A 154 -5.36 -7.73 -9.09
N GLN A 155 -4.82 -7.48 -10.28
CA GLN A 155 -5.62 -7.26 -11.49
C GLN A 155 -6.40 -8.50 -11.92
N LYS A 156 -5.82 -9.71 -11.78
CA LYS A 156 -6.55 -10.96 -12.01
C LYS A 156 -7.72 -11.14 -11.03
N GLU A 157 -7.58 -10.65 -9.80
CA GLU A 157 -8.64 -10.59 -8.79
C GLU A 157 -9.63 -9.42 -9.00
N GLY A 158 -9.44 -8.65 -10.09
CA GLY A 158 -10.32 -7.56 -10.48
C GLY A 158 -10.05 -6.24 -9.76
N PHE A 159 -8.89 -6.05 -9.13
CA PHE A 159 -8.45 -4.80 -8.51
C PHE A 159 -7.49 -4.02 -9.41
N TYR A 160 -7.42 -2.70 -9.26
CA TYR A 160 -6.48 -1.83 -9.99
C TYR A 160 -6.51 -2.04 -11.51
N LEU A 161 -7.66 -2.45 -12.04
CA LEU A 161 -7.85 -2.60 -13.48
C LEU A 161 -7.56 -1.24 -14.13
N PRO A 162 -6.83 -1.20 -15.25
CA PRO A 162 -6.70 0.02 -16.03
C PRO A 162 -8.11 0.55 -16.29
N VAL A 163 -8.34 1.83 -16.01
CA VAL A 163 -9.53 2.52 -16.51
C VAL A 163 -9.52 2.24 -18.00
N PHE A 164 -10.49 1.46 -18.48
CA PHE A 164 -10.60 1.17 -19.91
C PHE A 164 -10.45 2.50 -20.63
N ALA A 165 -9.51 2.56 -21.58
CA ALA A 165 -9.49 3.59 -22.60
C ALA A 165 -10.83 3.49 -23.34
N GLY A 166 -11.86 4.10 -22.75
CA GLY A 166 -13.18 4.23 -23.30
C GLY A 166 -13.03 5.14 -24.51
N LYS A 167 -12.95 4.50 -25.67
CA LYS A 167 -13.26 5.02 -26.99
C LYS A 167 -13.93 6.41 -26.95
N PHE A 168 -13.14 7.45 -27.16
CA PHE A 168 -13.59 8.52 -28.04
C PHE A 168 -13.34 8.03 -29.46
N SER A 169 -14.16 7.06 -29.89
CA SER A 169 -14.41 6.88 -31.32
C SER A 169 -15.13 8.16 -31.74
N ASN A 170 -14.38 9.10 -32.32
CA ASN A 170 -14.96 10.11 -33.19
C ASN A 170 -15.63 9.37 -34.34
N SER A 171 -16.91 9.08 -34.15
CA SER A 171 -17.83 8.70 -35.19
C SER A 171 -19.02 9.64 -35.09
N GLN A 172 -18.81 10.87 -35.56
CA GLN A 172 -19.83 11.62 -36.30
C GLN A 172 -19.10 12.41 -37.40
N GLU A 173 -18.96 11.77 -38.55
CA GLU A 173 -19.33 12.39 -39.83
C GLU A 173 -20.85 12.69 -39.81
N VAL A 174 -21.27 13.57 -40.72
CA VAL A 174 -22.61 14.16 -40.97
C VAL A 174 -22.63 15.61 -40.47
N ASP A 175 -22.50 16.65 -41.29
CA ASP A 175 -22.73 16.83 -42.74
C ASP A 175 -21.55 17.49 -43.48
#